data_AF-A0A8I1NRN3-F1
#
_entry.id   AF-A0A8I1NRN3-F1
#
_cell.length_a   1.000
_cell.length_b   1.000
_cell.length_c   1.000
_cell.angle_alpha   90.00
_cell.angle_beta   90.00
_cell.angle_gamma   90.00
#
_symmetry.space_group_name_H-M   'P 1'
#
loop_
_entity.id
_entity.type
_entity.pdbx_description
1 polymer ?
#
loop_
_entity_poly.entity_id
_entity_poly.type
_entity_poly.pdbx_seq_one_letter_code
_entity_poly.pdbx_strand_id
1 'polypeptide(L)'
;MLRGLRGVLKEGRDRFAREIPDRLPTPASVAARALLHGVDQMAHDIDRLAVNISHGLRSTSPTKDDAGRPRAHPLADAFMGALAAARRQRALPDAAMPDEAVVRTAFAVACGPDGPFEPDGAASLTLTLLAGGEGGDAADRGRAVVIFGAALSLLASCDGETSASILRSAVDLSAALSDDILGACKSDDGAALADLYRKYRAHV
;
A
#
# COMPACT_ATOMS: atom_id res chain seq x y z
N MET A 1 -8.11 -10.91 -32.87
CA MET A 1 -6.97 -11.84 -32.67
C MET A 1 -6.77 -12.29 -31.20
N LEU A 2 -7.81 -12.26 -30.35
CA LEU A 2 -7.72 -12.60 -28.91
C LEU A 2 -7.94 -14.10 -28.58
N ARG A 3 -8.16 -14.95 -29.59
CA ARG A 3 -8.27 -16.42 -29.40
C ARG A 3 -6.90 -17.11 -29.34
N GLY A 4 -5.83 -16.49 -29.85
CA GLY A 4 -4.48 -17.05 -29.86
C GLY A 4 -3.79 -17.03 -28.50
N LEU A 5 -3.91 -15.93 -27.74
CA LEU A 5 -3.25 -15.76 -26.43
C LEU A 5 -3.80 -16.70 -25.35
N ARG A 6 -5.10 -16.98 -25.37
CA ARG A 6 -5.72 -17.97 -24.47
C ARG A 6 -5.30 -19.40 -24.81
N GLY A 7 -4.99 -19.66 -26.08
CA GLY A 7 -4.37 -20.91 -26.54
C GLY A 7 -2.95 -21.05 -25.99
N VAL A 8 -2.11 -20.03 -26.17
CA VAL A 8 -0.70 -20.01 -25.71
C VAL A 8 -0.58 -20.14 -24.19
N LEU A 9 -1.47 -19.50 -23.41
CA LEU A 9 -1.49 -19.64 -21.95
C LEU A 9 -1.96 -21.02 -21.49
N LYS A 10 -2.94 -21.61 -22.18
CA LYS A 10 -3.42 -22.96 -21.86
C LYS A 10 -2.40 -24.03 -22.26
N GLU A 11 -1.71 -23.84 -23.37
CA GLU A 11 -0.68 -24.73 -23.89
C GLU A 11 0.63 -24.63 -23.09
N GLY A 12 0.97 -23.44 -22.59
CA GLY A 12 2.05 -23.24 -21.61
C GLY A 12 1.77 -23.91 -20.27
N ARG A 13 0.54 -23.82 -19.77
CA ARG A 13 0.10 -24.50 -18.55
C ARG A 13 0.13 -26.03 -18.69
N ASP A 14 -0.36 -26.55 -19.82
CA ASP A 14 -0.41 -27.99 -20.06
C ASP A 14 0.99 -28.59 -20.38
N ARG A 15 1.97 -27.76 -20.81
CA ARG A 15 3.40 -28.13 -20.87
C ARG A 15 4.05 -28.13 -19.49
N PHE A 16 3.82 -27.09 -18.68
CA PHE A 16 4.36 -27.04 -17.31
C PHE A 16 3.81 -28.16 -16.43
N ALA A 17 2.54 -28.53 -16.57
CA ALA A 17 1.93 -29.64 -15.84
C ALA A 17 2.50 -31.03 -16.24
N ARG A 18 3.14 -31.16 -17.41
CA ARG A 18 3.83 -32.40 -17.83
C ARG A 18 5.31 -32.44 -17.46
N GLU A 19 5.89 -31.31 -17.07
CA GLU A 19 7.32 -31.17 -16.76
C GLU A 19 7.63 -31.01 -15.27
N ILE A 20 6.63 -31.05 -14.38
CA ILE A 20 6.90 -31.10 -12.93
C ILE A 20 7.43 -32.50 -12.61
N PRO A 21 8.69 -32.65 -12.16
CA PRO A 21 9.16 -33.91 -11.62
C PRO A 21 8.38 -34.17 -10.34
N ASP A 22 7.85 -35.38 -10.16
CA ASP A 22 7.11 -35.86 -8.98
C ASP A 22 7.90 -35.84 -7.65
N ARG A 23 8.96 -35.05 -7.55
CA ARG A 23 9.81 -34.90 -6.36
C ARG A 23 10.33 -33.48 -6.21
N LEU A 24 9.45 -32.54 -5.86
CA LEU A 24 9.90 -31.32 -5.20
C LEU A 24 9.84 -31.50 -3.67
N PRO A 25 10.94 -31.29 -2.94
CA PRO A 25 10.96 -31.41 -1.49
C PRO A 25 10.04 -30.37 -0.85
N THR A 26 9.40 -30.77 0.25
CA THR A 26 8.29 -30.11 0.94
C THR A 26 8.41 -28.58 1.14
N PRO A 27 9.59 -27.98 1.42
CA PRO A 27 9.70 -26.53 1.61
C PRO A 27 9.27 -25.70 0.40
N ALA A 28 9.57 -26.17 -0.83
CA ALA A 28 9.23 -25.45 -2.05
C ALA A 28 7.73 -25.55 -2.39
N SER A 29 7.08 -26.65 -2.03
CA SER A 29 5.65 -26.85 -2.24
C SER A 29 4.79 -25.99 -1.31
N VAL A 30 5.27 -25.71 -0.10
CA VAL A 30 4.63 -24.81 0.87
C VAL A 30 4.80 -23.35 0.44
N ALA A 31 6.00 -22.95 0.00
CA ALA A 31 6.24 -21.61 -0.53
C ALA A 31 5.44 -21.33 -1.82
N ALA A 32 5.34 -22.31 -2.72
CA ALA A 32 4.53 -22.19 -3.94
C ALA A 32 3.02 -22.12 -3.62
N ARG A 33 2.52 -22.88 -2.63
CA ARG A 33 1.13 -22.77 -2.16
C ARG A 33 0.85 -21.47 -1.43
N ALA A 34 1.80 -20.95 -0.65
CA ALA A 34 1.67 -19.66 0.04
C ALA A 34 1.63 -18.49 -0.96
N LEU A 35 2.44 -18.55 -2.03
CA LEU A 35 2.40 -17.56 -3.11
C LEU A 35 1.10 -17.63 -3.92
N LEU A 36 0.55 -18.82 -4.15
CA LEU A 36 -0.74 -18.98 -4.83
C LEU A 36 -1.93 -18.51 -3.96
N HIS A 37 -1.91 -18.79 -2.66
CA HIS A 37 -2.94 -18.29 -1.73
C HIS A 37 -2.83 -16.78 -1.49
N GLY A 38 -1.62 -16.20 -1.48
CA GLY A 38 -1.44 -14.75 -1.36
C GLY A 38 -2.00 -13.98 -2.56
N VAL A 39 -1.91 -14.55 -3.77
CA VAL A 39 -2.49 -13.94 -4.98
C VAL A 39 -4.02 -14.07 -5.01
N ASP A 40 -4.58 -15.19 -4.57
CA ASP A 40 -6.04 -15.37 -4.49
C ASP A 40 -6.68 -14.51 -3.38
N GLN A 41 -5.99 -14.32 -2.25
CA GLN A 41 -6.41 -13.43 -1.16
C GLN A 41 -6.33 -11.95 -1.61
N MET A 42 -5.27 -11.57 -2.33
CA MET A 42 -5.12 -10.24 -2.93
C MET A 42 -6.20 -9.96 -3.98
N ALA A 43 -6.60 -10.96 -4.78
CA ALA A 43 -7.72 -10.82 -5.71
C ALA A 43 -9.06 -10.63 -4.97
N HIS A 44 -9.29 -11.36 -3.87
CA HIS A 44 -10.48 -11.18 -3.02
C HIS A 44 -10.51 -9.84 -2.29
N ASP A 45 -9.37 -9.34 -1.82
CA ASP A 45 -9.26 -8.06 -1.13
C ASP A 45 -9.38 -6.89 -2.11
N ILE A 46 -8.87 -7.03 -3.35
CA ILE A 46 -9.11 -6.09 -4.45
C ILE A 46 -10.59 -6.11 -4.87
N ASP A 47 -11.22 -7.27 -4.97
CA ASP A 47 -12.66 -7.36 -5.27
C ASP A 47 -13.50 -6.75 -4.13
N ARG A 48 -13.12 -6.91 -2.86
CA ARG A 48 -13.76 -6.21 -1.73
C ARG A 48 -13.53 -4.70 -1.76
N LEU A 49 -12.34 -4.25 -2.16
CA LEU A 49 -12.03 -2.83 -2.39
C LEU A 49 -12.90 -2.26 -3.52
N ALA A 50 -13.03 -2.97 -4.63
CA ALA A 50 -13.89 -2.58 -5.75
C ALA A 50 -15.38 -2.55 -5.35
N VAL A 51 -15.84 -3.47 -4.51
CA VAL A 51 -17.23 -3.52 -4.01
C VAL A 51 -17.52 -2.41 -2.99
N ASN A 52 -16.57 -2.05 -2.12
CA ASN A 52 -16.75 -0.94 -1.17
C ASN A 52 -16.65 0.43 -1.86
N ILE A 53 -15.78 0.56 -2.87
CA ILE A 53 -15.68 1.79 -3.69
C ILE A 53 -16.94 1.96 -4.56
N SER A 54 -17.54 0.88 -5.06
CA SER A 54 -18.75 0.95 -5.90
C SER A 54 -20.04 1.26 -5.13
N HIS A 55 -20.07 1.10 -3.80
CA HIS A 55 -21.16 1.62 -2.96
C HIS A 55 -20.97 3.09 -2.56
N GLY A 56 -19.76 3.63 -2.62
CA GLY A 56 -19.44 5.03 -2.32
C GLY A 56 -19.55 6.00 -3.51
N LEU A 57 -19.44 5.50 -4.75
CA LEU A 57 -19.46 6.34 -5.96
C LEU A 57 -20.57 5.91 -6.92
N ARG A 58 -21.79 6.34 -6.60
CA ARG A 58 -22.89 6.32 -7.55
C ARG A 58 -22.68 7.44 -8.58
N SER A 59 -22.49 7.04 -9.84
CA SER A 59 -22.28 7.82 -11.07
C SER A 59 -20.82 8.15 -11.42
N THR A 60 -20.18 7.32 -12.23
CA THR A 60 -20.11 7.49 -13.69
C THR A 60 -19.59 6.20 -14.35
N SER A 61 -20.09 5.92 -15.55
CA SER A 61 -19.93 4.66 -16.28
C SER A 61 -18.46 4.39 -16.70
N PRO A 62 -17.95 3.15 -16.60
CA PRO A 62 -16.59 2.85 -17.05
C PRO A 62 -16.56 2.59 -18.57
N THR A 63 -15.95 3.51 -19.31
CA THR A 63 -15.38 3.21 -20.62
C THR A 63 -14.21 2.25 -20.44
N LYS A 64 -14.28 1.13 -21.16
CA LYS A 64 -13.18 0.19 -21.37
C LYS A 64 -11.98 0.95 -21.94
N ASP A 65 -10.88 1.02 -21.20
CA ASP A 65 -9.55 0.98 -21.81
C ASP A 65 -8.45 0.63 -20.80
N ASP A 66 -7.51 -0.17 -21.30
CA ASP A 66 -6.24 -0.62 -20.76
C ASP A 66 -6.18 -1.32 -19.38
N ALA A 67 -5.99 -2.64 -19.43
CA ALA A 67 -5.38 -3.43 -18.36
C ALA A 67 -3.89 -3.05 -18.25
N GLY A 68 -3.63 -1.85 -17.73
CA GLY A 68 -2.31 -1.30 -17.52
C GLY A 68 -1.72 -1.80 -16.20
N ARG A 69 -0.56 -2.43 -16.28
CA ARG A 69 0.38 -2.55 -15.15
C ARG A 69 0.45 -1.18 -14.45
N PRO A 70 0.31 -1.06 -13.11
CA PRO A 70 0.39 0.23 -12.45
C PRO A 70 1.69 0.90 -12.85
N ARG A 71 1.60 2.04 -13.56
CA ARG A 71 2.76 2.87 -13.85
C ARG A 71 3.33 3.30 -12.49
N ALA A 72 4.65 3.22 -12.34
CA ALA A 72 5.30 3.68 -11.12
C ALA A 72 5.01 5.18 -10.95
N HIS A 73 4.26 5.54 -9.91
CA HIS A 73 3.96 6.94 -9.63
C HIS A 73 5.27 7.66 -9.31
N PRO A 74 5.53 8.88 -9.83
CA PRO A 74 6.81 9.58 -9.65
C PRO A 74 7.16 9.82 -8.17
N LEU A 75 6.14 9.97 -7.30
CA LEU A 75 6.32 10.11 -5.85
C LEU A 75 6.49 8.79 -5.09
N ALA A 76 6.34 7.63 -5.75
CA ALA A 76 6.44 6.33 -5.06
C ALA A 76 7.85 6.09 -4.51
N ASP A 77 8.90 6.44 -5.25
CA ASP A 77 10.27 6.29 -4.78
C ASP A 77 10.58 7.25 -3.62
N ALA A 78 10.04 8.48 -3.67
CA ALA A 78 10.15 9.44 -2.58
C ALA A 78 9.45 8.92 -1.31
N PHE A 79 8.27 8.31 -1.46
CA PHE A 79 7.58 7.66 -0.34
C PHE A 79 8.36 6.50 0.24
N MET A 80 8.87 5.59 -0.60
CA MET A 80 9.67 4.46 -0.14
C MET A 80 10.93 4.92 0.60
N GLY A 81 11.58 5.98 0.10
CA GLY A 81 12.71 6.61 0.77
C GLY A 81 12.35 7.19 2.14
N ALA A 82 11.26 7.97 2.21
CA ALA A 82 10.75 8.55 3.45
C ALA A 82 10.34 7.45 4.46
N LEU A 83 9.68 6.40 3.99
CA LEU A 83 9.24 5.26 4.80
C LEU A 83 10.43 4.51 5.39
N ALA A 84 11.45 4.21 4.58
CA ALA A 84 12.67 3.55 5.05
C ALA A 84 13.43 4.42 6.09
N ALA A 85 13.49 5.73 5.87
CA ALA A 85 14.14 6.66 6.79
C ALA A 85 13.36 6.83 8.11
N ALA A 86 12.04 6.99 8.05
CA ALA A 86 11.16 7.03 9.23
C ALA A 86 11.25 5.74 10.05
N ARG A 87 11.26 4.58 9.38
CA ARG A 87 11.43 3.27 10.01
C ARG A 87 12.74 3.18 10.79
N ARG A 88 13.85 3.63 10.20
CA ARG A 88 15.16 3.68 10.87
C ARG A 88 15.16 4.63 12.07
N GLN A 89 14.54 5.81 11.95
CA GLN A 89 14.39 6.77 13.06
C GLN A 89 13.64 6.17 14.24
N ARG A 90 12.66 5.28 13.99
CA ARG A 90 11.89 4.58 15.03
C ARG A 90 12.46 3.22 15.43
N ALA A 91 13.59 2.81 14.87
CA ALA A 91 14.18 1.49 15.07
C ALA A 91 13.18 0.33 14.87
N LEU A 92 12.24 0.49 13.91
CA LEU A 92 11.23 -0.52 13.63
C LEU A 92 11.81 -1.63 12.72
N PRO A 93 11.67 -2.92 13.06
CA PRO A 93 12.26 -4.01 12.28
C PRO A 93 11.63 -4.09 10.88
N ASP A 94 12.41 -4.57 9.90
CA ASP A 94 11.94 -4.70 8.50
C ASP A 94 10.68 -5.57 8.38
N ALA A 95 10.64 -6.68 9.13
CA ALA A 95 9.50 -7.59 9.15
C ALA A 95 8.20 -6.98 9.71
N ALA A 96 8.27 -5.80 10.33
CA ALA A 96 7.08 -5.09 10.80
C ALA A 96 6.42 -4.23 9.72
N MET A 97 6.98 -4.12 8.51
CA MET A 97 6.38 -3.35 7.42
C MET A 97 5.89 -4.28 6.30
N PRO A 98 4.83 -3.90 5.55
CA PRO A 98 4.44 -4.62 4.34
C PRO A 98 5.58 -4.67 3.32
N ASP A 99 5.59 -5.69 2.48
CA ASP A 99 6.55 -5.81 1.38
C ASP A 99 6.52 -4.58 0.47
N GLU A 100 7.69 -4.20 -0.05
CA GLU A 100 7.83 -3.02 -0.92
C GLU A 100 6.86 -3.04 -2.11
N ALA A 101 6.61 -4.21 -2.70
CA ALA A 101 5.64 -4.35 -3.79
C ALA A 101 4.22 -3.95 -3.37
N VAL A 102 3.80 -4.34 -2.16
CA VAL A 102 2.49 -3.99 -1.59
C VAL A 102 2.42 -2.50 -1.33
N VAL A 103 3.47 -1.92 -0.75
CA VAL A 103 3.54 -0.48 -0.47
C VAL A 103 3.44 0.34 -1.75
N ARG A 104 4.18 -0.03 -2.80
CA ARG A 104 4.14 0.65 -4.10
C ARG A 104 2.76 0.55 -4.75
N THR A 105 2.12 -0.62 -4.69
CA THR A 105 0.77 -0.80 -5.23
C THR A 105 -0.26 0.03 -4.46
N ALA A 106 -0.24 0.01 -3.13
CA ALA A 106 -1.12 0.82 -2.30
C ALA A 106 -0.92 2.32 -2.57
N PHE A 107 0.32 2.76 -2.72
CA PHE A 107 0.63 4.16 -3.06
C PHE A 107 0.09 4.56 -4.44
N ALA A 108 0.25 3.71 -5.45
CA ALA A 108 -0.29 3.98 -6.79
C ALA A 108 -1.82 4.07 -6.80
N VAL A 109 -2.49 3.26 -5.98
CA VAL A 109 -3.96 3.33 -5.81
C VAL A 109 -4.36 4.62 -5.09
N ALA A 110 -3.61 5.03 -4.07
CA ALA A 110 -3.90 6.22 -3.27
C ALA A 110 -3.75 7.55 -4.05
N CYS A 111 -2.80 7.65 -4.96
CA CYS A 111 -2.60 8.86 -5.79
C CYS A 111 -3.47 8.87 -7.06
N GLY A 112 -3.97 7.71 -7.49
CA GLY A 112 -4.44 7.53 -8.86
C GLY A 112 -3.30 7.60 -9.89
N PRO A 113 -3.59 7.37 -11.18
CA PRO A 113 -2.55 7.21 -12.22
C PRO A 113 -1.72 8.49 -12.48
N ASP A 114 -2.30 9.68 -12.30
CA ASP A 114 -1.66 10.97 -12.57
C ASP A 114 -2.07 12.07 -11.55
N GLY A 115 -2.64 11.69 -10.41
CA GLY A 115 -3.19 12.63 -9.43
C GLY A 115 -2.12 13.19 -8.46
N PRO A 116 -2.31 14.40 -7.92
CA PRO A 116 -1.47 14.89 -6.84
C PRO A 116 -1.61 14.00 -5.60
N PHE A 117 -0.56 13.92 -4.78
CA PHE A 117 -0.66 13.27 -3.48
C PHE A 117 -1.38 14.21 -2.51
N GLU A 118 -2.61 13.88 -2.17
CA GLU A 118 -3.50 14.69 -1.32
C GLU A 118 -3.76 14.03 0.05
N PRO A 119 -4.23 14.79 1.05
CA PRO A 119 -4.53 14.26 2.38
C PRO A 119 -5.47 13.04 2.39
N ASP A 120 -6.45 13.00 1.49
CA ASP A 120 -7.39 11.87 1.38
C ASP A 120 -6.70 10.61 0.83
N GLY A 121 -5.78 10.76 -0.13
CA GLY A 121 -4.93 9.69 -0.61
C GLY A 121 -3.97 9.17 0.49
N ALA A 122 -3.35 10.08 1.25
CA ALA A 122 -2.51 9.72 2.38
C ALA A 122 -3.28 8.96 3.48
N ALA A 123 -4.52 9.35 3.76
CA ALA A 123 -5.39 8.64 4.68
C ALA A 123 -5.70 7.22 4.19
N SER A 124 -6.15 7.08 2.93
CA SER A 124 -6.42 5.78 2.31
C SER A 124 -5.20 4.86 2.31
N LEU A 125 -4.03 5.40 1.99
CA LEU A 125 -2.75 4.68 2.04
C LEU A 125 -2.44 4.17 3.45
N THR A 126 -2.64 5.01 4.46
CA THR A 126 -2.33 4.68 5.86
C THR A 126 -3.23 3.55 6.36
N LEU A 127 -4.53 3.63 6.09
CA LEU A 127 -5.49 2.57 6.42
C LEU A 127 -5.13 1.26 5.72
N THR A 128 -4.85 1.31 4.41
CA THR A 128 -4.51 0.13 3.61
C THR A 128 -3.25 -0.58 4.14
N LEU A 129 -2.20 0.18 4.42
CA LEU A 129 -0.93 -0.39 4.90
C LEU A 129 -1.00 -0.88 6.35
N LEU A 130 -1.89 -0.33 7.16
CA LEU A 130 -2.11 -0.79 8.53
C LEU A 130 -2.99 -2.03 8.60
N ALA A 131 -4.01 -2.15 7.75
CA ALA A 131 -4.91 -3.29 7.71
C ALA A 131 -4.22 -4.60 7.29
N GLY A 132 -3.15 -4.51 6.47
CA GLY A 132 -2.39 -5.68 6.00
C GLY A 132 -1.37 -6.25 6.99
N GLY A 133 -1.26 -5.72 8.21
CA GLY A 133 -0.25 -6.16 9.19
C GLY A 133 -0.81 -7.08 10.27
N GLU A 134 -0.23 -8.27 10.44
CA GLU A 134 -0.55 -9.22 11.53
C GLU A 134 0.13 -8.85 12.87
N GLY A 135 0.14 -7.57 13.22
CA GLY A 135 0.81 -7.06 14.42
C GLY A 135 -0.08 -7.03 15.66
N GLY A 136 0.53 -7.01 16.84
CA GLY A 136 -0.15 -6.57 18.07
C GLY A 136 -0.15 -5.04 18.22
N ASP A 137 -0.93 -4.50 19.15
CA ASP A 137 -1.15 -3.05 19.35
C ASP A 137 0.13 -2.19 19.36
N ALA A 138 1.24 -2.69 19.93
CA ALA A 138 2.51 -1.96 19.96
C ALA A 138 3.21 -1.90 18.59
N ALA A 139 3.14 -2.98 17.82
CA ALA A 139 3.66 -3.03 16.45
C ALA A 139 2.80 -2.14 15.55
N ASP A 140 1.47 -2.19 15.71
CA ASP A 140 0.53 -1.35 14.96
C ASP A 140 0.77 0.14 15.23
N ARG A 141 1.03 0.53 16.49
CA ARG A 141 1.43 1.90 16.84
C ARG A 141 2.70 2.31 16.12
N GLY A 142 3.74 1.47 16.15
CA GLY A 142 5.01 1.73 15.47
C GLY A 142 4.84 1.90 13.96
N ARG A 143 4.08 0.99 13.31
CA ARG A 143 3.74 1.09 11.88
C ARG A 143 2.98 2.37 11.59
N ALA A 144 1.97 2.70 12.38
CA ALA A 144 1.11 3.86 12.17
C ALA A 144 1.92 5.16 12.18
N VAL A 145 2.81 5.30 13.17
CA VAL A 145 3.72 6.45 13.27
C VAL A 145 4.65 6.57 12.06
N VAL A 146 5.20 5.44 11.59
CA VAL A 146 6.14 5.41 10.47
C VAL A 146 5.43 5.73 9.14
N ILE A 147 4.30 5.09 8.88
CA ILE A 147 3.50 5.30 7.67
C ILE A 147 2.97 6.73 7.63
N PHE A 148 2.39 7.20 8.73
CA PHE A 148 1.84 8.55 8.81
C PHE A 148 2.92 9.61 8.67
N GLY A 149 4.06 9.44 9.33
CA GLY A 149 5.18 10.38 9.23
C GLY A 149 5.74 10.48 7.82
N ALA A 150 5.90 9.36 7.13
CA ALA A 150 6.40 9.34 5.74
C ALA A 150 5.41 9.97 4.75
N ALA A 151 4.11 9.74 4.91
CA ALA A 151 3.11 10.36 4.07
C ALA A 151 2.98 11.87 4.36
N LEU A 152 3.02 12.25 5.64
CA LEU A 152 2.96 13.65 6.06
C LEU A 152 4.16 14.45 5.54
N SER A 153 5.36 13.86 5.55
CA SER A 153 6.55 14.53 5.03
C SER A 153 6.48 14.79 3.54
N LEU A 154 5.88 13.88 2.76
CA LEU A 154 5.62 14.10 1.34
C LEU A 154 4.58 15.19 1.09
N LEU A 155 3.50 15.21 1.88
CA LEU A 155 2.46 16.24 1.77
C LEU A 155 2.98 17.64 2.11
N ALA A 156 3.99 17.73 2.97
CA ALA A 156 4.64 18.97 3.34
C ALA A 156 5.73 19.42 2.34
N SER A 157 6.33 18.48 1.61
CA SER A 157 7.28 18.76 0.54
C SER A 157 6.58 19.30 -0.72
N CYS A 158 6.72 20.60 -0.98
CA CYS A 158 6.12 21.23 -2.17
C CYS A 158 6.76 20.80 -3.51
N ASP A 159 7.94 20.17 -3.50
CA ASP A 159 8.73 19.79 -4.67
C ASP A 159 8.95 18.27 -4.82
N GLY A 160 8.39 17.47 -3.92
CA GLY A 160 8.61 16.01 -3.89
C GLY A 160 9.98 15.58 -3.35
N GLU A 161 10.86 16.51 -2.98
CA GLU A 161 12.08 16.21 -2.23
C GLU A 161 11.82 16.35 -0.73
N THR A 162 11.84 15.22 -0.03
CA THR A 162 11.68 15.23 1.43
C THR A 162 12.99 15.61 2.10
N SER A 163 13.06 16.83 2.64
CA SER A 163 14.13 17.23 3.56
C SER A 163 14.14 16.31 4.79
N ALA A 164 15.33 15.92 5.23
CA ALA A 164 15.50 15.14 6.46
C ALA A 164 14.92 15.86 7.70
N SER A 165 14.88 17.20 7.71
CA SER A 165 14.24 17.97 8.78
C SER A 165 12.73 17.80 8.79
N ILE A 166 12.09 17.88 7.62
CA ILE A 166 10.63 17.72 7.46
C ILE A 166 10.24 16.32 7.87
N LEU A 167 10.97 15.30 7.39
CA LEU A 167 10.70 13.91 7.77
C LEU A 167 10.82 13.71 9.29
N ARG A 168 11.87 14.25 9.90
CA ARG A 168 12.06 14.13 11.35
C ARG A 168 10.92 14.78 12.13
N SER A 169 10.54 16.01 11.77
CA SER A 169 9.40 16.72 12.36
C SER A 169 8.10 15.94 12.18
N ALA A 170 7.86 15.42 10.97
CA ALA A 170 6.67 14.62 10.67
C ALA A 170 6.61 13.34 11.50
N VAL A 171 7.72 12.61 11.63
CA VAL A 171 7.79 11.39 12.45
C VAL A 171 7.61 11.69 13.93
N ASP A 172 8.20 12.77 14.44
CA ASP A 172 8.06 13.19 15.84
C ASP A 172 6.62 13.60 16.16
N LEU A 173 6.00 14.38 15.26
CA LEU A 173 4.59 14.75 15.35
C LEU A 173 3.66 13.52 15.27
N SER A 174 3.98 12.57 14.39
CA SER A 174 3.21 11.32 14.26
C SER A 174 3.20 10.49 15.54
N ALA A 175 4.30 10.47 16.30
CA ALA A 175 4.31 9.79 17.60
C ALA A 175 3.48 10.52 18.66
N ALA A 176 3.52 11.85 18.67
CA ALA A 176 2.67 12.64 19.55
C ALA A 176 1.18 12.43 19.27
N LEU A 177 0.82 12.17 18.01
CA LEU A 177 -0.55 11.91 17.55
C LEU A 177 -0.91 10.42 17.48
N SER A 178 -0.06 9.53 18.01
CA SER A 178 -0.20 8.09 17.75
C SER A 178 -1.54 7.50 18.21
N ASP A 179 -2.13 8.02 19.29
CA ASP A 179 -3.43 7.57 19.77
C ASP A 179 -4.58 8.03 18.86
N ASP A 180 -4.53 9.26 18.35
CA ASP A 180 -5.52 9.79 17.40
C ASP A 180 -5.46 9.04 16.07
N ILE A 181 -4.24 8.78 15.56
CA ILE A 181 -4.01 8.01 14.34
C ILE A 181 -4.57 6.59 14.50
N LEU A 182 -4.25 5.90 15.60
CA LEU A 182 -4.75 4.56 15.86
C LEU A 182 -6.27 4.54 16.07
N GLY A 183 -6.84 5.55 16.74
CA GLY A 183 -8.28 5.69 16.92
C GLY A 183 -9.01 5.81 15.59
N ALA A 184 -8.51 6.65 14.69
CA ALA A 184 -9.03 6.79 13.33
C ALA A 184 -8.90 5.48 12.54
N CYS A 185 -7.76 4.79 12.64
CA CYS A 185 -7.56 3.51 11.94
C CYS A 185 -8.46 2.39 12.46
N LYS A 186 -8.66 2.28 13.78
CA LYS A 186 -9.53 1.28 14.41
C LYS A 186 -11.01 1.51 14.08
N SER A 187 -11.38 2.76 13.84
CA SER A 187 -12.75 3.15 13.48
C SER A 187 -12.99 3.19 11.97
N ASP A 188 -11.97 2.85 11.16
CA ASP A 188 -11.97 3.00 9.70
C ASP A 188 -12.37 4.42 9.23
N ASP A 189 -12.00 5.43 10.03
CA ASP A 189 -12.36 6.83 9.80
C ASP A 189 -11.29 7.53 8.95
N GLY A 190 -11.38 7.30 7.65
CA GLY A 190 -10.50 7.95 6.67
C GLY A 190 -10.63 9.48 6.66
N ALA A 191 -11.80 10.03 7.02
CA ALA A 191 -12.01 11.47 7.04
C ALA A 191 -11.28 12.12 8.22
N ALA A 192 -11.38 11.55 9.43
CA ALA A 192 -10.61 12.00 10.58
C ALA A 192 -9.10 11.93 10.33
N LEU A 193 -8.63 10.87 9.65
CA LEU A 193 -7.22 10.72 9.31
C LEU A 193 -6.76 11.75 8.26
N ALA A 194 -7.59 12.04 7.26
CA ALA A 194 -7.32 13.09 6.27
C ALA A 194 -7.29 14.49 6.90
N ASP A 195 -8.16 14.74 7.89
CA ASP A 195 -8.17 15.98 8.67
C ASP A 195 -6.87 16.17 9.47
N LEU A 196 -6.34 15.10 10.06
CA LEU A 196 -5.01 15.13 10.71
C LEU A 196 -3.93 15.52 9.70
N TYR A 197 -3.87 14.89 8.53
CA TYR A 197 -2.91 15.26 7.49
C TYR A 197 -3.05 16.73 7.06
N ARG A 198 -4.29 17.19 6.81
CA ARG A 198 -4.56 18.56 6.36
C ARG A 198 -4.17 19.59 7.41
N LYS A 199 -4.43 19.30 8.68
CA LYS A 199 -4.09 20.16 9.81
C LYS A 199 -2.57 20.25 10.01
N TYR A 200 -1.87 19.12 9.93
CA TYR A 200 -0.48 19.04 10.35
C TYR A 200 0.57 19.21 9.24
N ARG A 201 0.18 19.14 7.96
CA ARG A 201 1.14 19.34 6.83
C ARG A 201 1.85 20.69 6.84
N ALA A 202 1.24 21.72 7.41
CA ALA A 202 1.82 23.07 7.50
C ALA A 202 2.75 23.26 8.72
N HIS A 203 2.87 22.23 9.57
CA HIS A 203 3.58 22.30 10.85
C HIS A 203 4.86 21.47 10.90
N VAL A 204 5.26 20.86 9.78
CA VAL A 204 6.42 19.95 9.69
C VAL A 204 7.48 20.45 8.72
#